data_AF-A0A6N8F4X8-F1
#
_entry.id   AF-A0A6N8F4X8-F1
#
_cell.length_a   1.000
_cell.length_b   1.000
_cell.length_c   1.000
_cell.angle_alpha   90.00
_cell.angle_beta   90.00
_cell.angle_gamma   90.00
#
_symmetry.space_group_name_H-M   'P 1'
#
loop_
_entity.id
_entity.type
_entity.pdbx_description
1 polymer ?
#
loop_
_entity_poly.entity_id
_entity_poly.type
_entity_poly.pdbx_seq_one_letter_code
_entity_poly.pdbx_strand_id
1 'polypeptide(L)'
;MLYHILGALSSALFLLTWYGLYKQLAAIDAKKQTNQVSTQNLSINQFASSFFAFYANFIFGIAIDPFNHYLVWTRFGALLLLVVILFRVFQERRGVLSSVVFMSTLLAFIGGIISIAFRPFPDIAKLATDALMLIVTVVLVQGTLHQYWLLHKSKSIGNLSFTLIQSILIKDISTLMFALTMPFAIAWPLLVLNGSSVIARGTLLLKMRLIQNA
;
A
#
# COMPACT_ATOMS: atom_id res chain seq x y z
N MET A 1 4.23 26.60 5.21
CA MET A 1 4.77 25.91 6.41
C MET A 1 4.00 24.62 6.74
N LEU A 2 2.68 24.67 6.93
CA LEU A 2 1.86 23.50 7.27
C LEU A 2 2.02 22.32 6.29
N TYR A 3 2.08 22.60 4.98
CA TYR A 3 2.36 21.60 3.93
C TYR A 3 3.65 20.80 4.20
N HIS A 4 4.75 21.47 4.53
CA HIS A 4 6.04 20.80 4.79
C HIS A 4 6.03 20.01 6.09
N ILE A 5 5.35 20.50 7.13
CA ILE A 5 5.23 19.81 8.42
C ILE A 5 4.42 18.53 8.26
N LEU A 6 3.23 18.63 7.65
CA LEU A 6 2.36 17.47 7.45
C LEU A 6 2.92 16.50 6.39
N GLY A 7 3.62 17.03 5.38
CA GLY A 7 4.39 16.23 4.42
C GLY A 7 5.49 15.43 5.11
N ALA A 8 6.33 16.08 5.93
CA ALA A 8 7.40 15.42 6.68
C ALA A 8 6.86 14.40 7.69
N LEU A 9 5.78 14.73 8.40
CA LEU A 9 5.11 13.81 9.32
C LEU A 9 4.54 12.59 8.58
N SER A 10 3.86 12.80 7.45
CA SER A 10 3.37 11.70 6.62
C SER A 10 4.53 10.82 6.15
N SER A 11 5.63 11.43 5.68
CA SER A 11 6.81 10.70 5.26
C SER A 11 7.43 9.88 6.39
N ALA A 12 7.59 10.46 7.59
CA ALA A 12 8.15 9.78 8.76
C ALA A 12 7.27 8.59 9.20
N LEU A 13 5.95 8.78 9.25
CA LEU A 13 5.02 7.70 9.56
C LEU A 13 5.00 6.61 8.48
N PHE A 14 5.24 6.98 7.22
CA PHE A 14 5.37 6.00 6.15
C PHE A 14 6.65 5.14 6.29
N LEU A 15 7.73 5.66 6.90
CA LEU A 15 8.93 4.86 7.20
C LEU A 15 8.66 3.74 8.21
N LEU A 16 7.64 3.86 9.07
CA LEU A 16 7.20 2.73 9.90
C LEU A 16 6.70 1.55 9.04
N THR A 17 6.13 1.84 7.86
CA THR A 17 5.75 0.82 6.89
C THR A 17 6.98 0.15 6.30
N TRP A 18 8.06 0.90 6.05
CA TRP A 18 9.33 0.31 5.60
C TRP A 18 9.87 -0.66 6.64
N TYR A 19 9.88 -0.25 7.90
CA TYR A 19 10.33 -1.11 8.99
C TYR A 19 9.50 -2.40 9.07
N GLY A 20 8.17 -2.30 8.93
CA GLY A 20 7.28 -3.46 8.89
C GLY A 20 7.58 -4.41 7.73
N LEU A 21 7.77 -3.88 6.52
CA LEU A 21 8.12 -4.67 5.32
C LEU A 21 9.51 -5.30 5.44
N TYR A 22 10.49 -4.55 5.95
CA TYR A 22 11.84 -5.05 6.18
C TYR A 22 11.85 -6.20 7.20
N LYS A 23 11.12 -6.05 8.32
CA LYS A 23 11.00 -7.12 9.32
C LYS A 23 10.36 -8.38 8.73
N GLN A 24 9.38 -8.23 7.84
CA GLN A 24 8.79 -9.36 7.12
C GLN A 24 9.80 -10.02 6.19
N LEU A 25 10.59 -9.24 5.45
CA LEU A 25 11.65 -9.78 4.60
C LEU A 25 12.71 -10.53 5.43
N ALA A 26 13.15 -9.96 6.55
CA ALA A 26 14.09 -10.62 7.45
C ALA A 26 13.53 -11.92 8.04
N ALA A 27 12.23 -11.95 8.37
CA ALA A 27 11.56 -13.17 8.84
C ALA A 27 11.48 -14.24 7.74
N ILE A 28 11.30 -13.84 6.48
CA ILE A 28 11.33 -14.76 5.33
C ILE A 28 12.73 -15.39 5.20
N ASP A 29 13.76 -14.56 5.24
CA ASP A 29 15.15 -15.01 5.09
C ASP A 29 15.60 -15.89 6.27
N ALA A 30 15.19 -15.59 7.51
CA ALA A 30 15.52 -16.39 8.69
C ALA A 30 14.91 -17.81 8.64
N LYS A 31 13.66 -17.94 8.18
CA LYS A 31 13.00 -19.26 8.03
C LYS A 31 13.57 -20.08 6.87
N LYS A 32 14.19 -19.43 5.88
CA LYS A 32 14.87 -20.11 4.77
C LYS A 32 16.11 -20.87 5.25
N GLN A 33 16.78 -20.38 6.30
CA GLN A 33 17.93 -21.06 6.91
C GLN A 33 17.56 -22.36 7.64
N THR A 34 16.27 -22.57 7.93
CA THR A 34 15.75 -23.75 8.65
C THR A 34 15.08 -24.79 7.74
N ASN A 35 15.26 -24.70 6.41
CA ASN A 35 14.68 -25.62 5.40
C ASN A 35 13.14 -25.76 5.44
N GLN A 36 12.44 -24.84 6.10
CA GLN A 36 10.98 -24.78 6.09
C GLN A 36 10.49 -23.86 4.96
N VAL A 37 9.32 -24.17 4.38
CA VAL A 37 8.70 -23.33 3.35
C VAL A 37 8.24 -22.01 3.98
N SER A 38 9.14 -21.03 3.94
CA SER A 38 9.07 -19.77 4.67
C SER A 38 7.86 -18.91 4.27
N THR A 39 7.51 -18.94 2.98
CA THR A 39 6.47 -18.07 2.43
C THR A 39 5.06 -18.64 2.51
N GLN A 40 4.81 -19.90 2.93
CA GLN A 40 3.49 -20.56 2.83
C GLN A 40 2.31 -19.80 3.48
N ASN A 41 2.56 -19.08 4.58
CA ASN A 41 1.52 -18.32 5.28
C ASN A 41 1.35 -16.87 4.77
N LEU A 42 2.20 -16.42 3.83
CA LEU A 42 2.12 -15.08 3.27
C LEU A 42 1.00 -14.97 2.25
N SER A 43 0.17 -13.94 2.37
CA SER A 43 -0.88 -13.67 1.41
C SER A 43 -0.33 -12.87 0.23
N ILE A 44 -0.15 -13.52 -0.93
CA ILE A 44 0.23 -12.86 -2.19
C ILE A 44 -0.70 -11.68 -2.48
N ASN A 45 -2.01 -11.89 -2.29
CA ASN A 45 -3.03 -10.87 -2.55
C ASN A 45 -2.88 -9.64 -1.64
N GLN A 46 -2.48 -9.84 -0.37
CA GLN A 46 -2.26 -8.74 0.56
C GLN A 46 -1.05 -7.88 0.16
N PHE A 47 0.04 -8.53 -0.25
CA PHE A 47 1.24 -7.83 -0.72
C PHE A 47 1.00 -7.13 -2.06
N ALA A 48 0.32 -7.79 -3.01
CA ALA A 48 -0.05 -7.21 -4.28
C ALA A 48 -0.98 -6.00 -4.12
N SER A 49 -2.02 -6.11 -3.29
CA SER A 49 -2.93 -5.01 -3.00
C SER A 49 -2.21 -3.82 -2.36
N SER A 50 -1.32 -4.08 -1.39
CA SER A 50 -0.50 -3.03 -0.77
C SER A 50 0.46 -2.38 -1.78
N PHE A 51 1.03 -3.17 -2.68
CA PHE A 51 1.86 -2.66 -3.78
C PHE A 51 1.08 -1.70 -4.66
N PHE A 52 -0.08 -2.09 -5.18
CA PHE A 52 -0.87 -1.23 -6.06
C PHE A 52 -1.39 0.02 -5.34
N ALA A 53 -1.71 -0.06 -4.05
CA ALA A 53 -2.05 1.10 -3.22
C ALA A 53 -0.88 2.10 -3.13
N PHE A 54 0.33 1.62 -2.85
CA PHE A 54 1.51 2.49 -2.77
C PHE A 54 1.92 3.01 -4.15
N TYR A 55 1.75 2.20 -5.19
CA TYR A 55 2.06 2.53 -6.57
C TYR A 55 1.15 3.64 -7.09
N ALA A 56 -0.16 3.55 -6.86
CA ALA A 56 -1.09 4.60 -7.25
C ALA A 56 -0.72 5.95 -6.63
N ASN A 57 -0.43 5.96 -5.31
CA ASN A 57 0.03 7.18 -4.64
C ASN A 57 1.41 7.66 -5.15
N PHE A 58 2.30 6.75 -5.55
CA PHE A 58 3.63 7.07 -6.09
C PHE A 58 3.51 7.75 -7.45
N ILE A 59 2.76 7.17 -8.39
CA ILE A 59 2.47 7.79 -9.68
C ILE A 59 1.72 9.11 -9.51
N PHE A 60 0.78 9.18 -8.57
CA PHE A 60 0.10 10.43 -8.23
C PHE A 60 1.06 11.52 -7.75
N GLY A 61 1.99 11.20 -6.85
CA GLY A 61 3.02 12.14 -6.41
C GLY A 61 3.96 12.61 -7.53
N ILE A 62 4.19 11.77 -8.55
CA ILE A 62 4.91 12.14 -9.77
C ILE A 62 4.02 13.02 -10.65
N ALA A 63 2.75 12.72 -10.83
CA ALA A 63 1.87 13.42 -11.77
C ALA A 63 1.50 14.85 -11.34
N ILE A 64 1.38 15.12 -10.03
CA ILE A 64 1.06 16.46 -9.51
C ILE A 64 2.19 17.44 -9.80
N ASP A 65 1.84 18.63 -10.28
CA ASP A 65 2.77 19.76 -10.38
C ASP A 65 2.50 20.80 -9.27
N PRO A 66 3.49 21.17 -8.43
CA PRO A 66 4.89 20.72 -8.41
C PRO A 66 5.06 19.27 -7.90
N PHE A 67 6.17 18.64 -8.30
CA PHE A 67 6.53 17.27 -7.88
C PHE A 67 6.46 17.09 -6.36
N ASN A 68 5.72 16.06 -5.91
CA ASN A 68 5.51 15.85 -4.48
C ASN A 68 6.51 14.84 -3.89
N HIS A 69 7.68 15.34 -3.49
CA HIS A 69 8.77 14.51 -2.94
C HIS A 69 8.40 13.76 -1.66
N TYR A 70 7.48 14.28 -0.84
CA TYR A 70 7.01 13.60 0.37
C TYR A 70 6.28 12.29 0.08
N LEU A 71 5.52 12.26 -1.02
CA LEU A 71 4.83 11.06 -1.48
C LEU A 71 5.76 10.10 -2.20
N VAL A 72 6.53 10.62 -3.16
CA VAL A 72 7.26 9.79 -4.14
C VAL A 72 8.37 8.98 -3.47
N TRP A 73 9.27 9.62 -2.73
CA TRP A 73 10.46 8.91 -2.21
C TRP A 73 10.12 7.88 -1.13
N THR A 74 9.16 8.21 -0.26
CA THR A 74 8.73 7.28 0.77
C THR A 74 8.03 6.08 0.18
N ARG A 75 7.27 6.24 -0.90
CA ARG A 75 6.60 5.10 -1.55
C ARG A 75 7.56 4.30 -2.42
N PHE A 76 8.54 4.95 -3.04
CA PHE A 76 9.57 4.29 -3.84
C PHE A 76 10.26 3.14 -3.09
N GLY A 77 10.79 3.41 -1.89
CA GLY A 77 11.48 2.34 -1.14
C GLY A 77 10.55 1.26 -0.60
N ALA A 78 9.30 1.59 -0.24
CA ALA A 78 8.32 0.56 0.12
C ALA A 78 7.94 -0.32 -1.09
N LEU A 79 7.79 0.26 -2.27
CA LEU A 79 7.55 -0.48 -3.51
C LEU A 79 8.73 -1.41 -3.82
N LEU A 80 9.96 -0.93 -3.66
CA LEU A 80 11.16 -1.75 -3.82
C LEU A 80 11.16 -2.95 -2.84
N LEU A 81 10.88 -2.71 -1.56
CA LEU A 81 10.76 -3.78 -0.56
C LEU A 81 9.67 -4.79 -0.92
N LEU A 82 8.51 -4.32 -1.40
CA LEU A 82 7.40 -5.18 -1.83
C LEU A 82 7.76 -6.03 -3.05
N VAL A 83 8.45 -5.46 -4.04
CA VAL A 83 8.94 -6.21 -5.20
C VAL A 83 9.92 -7.29 -4.76
N VAL A 84 10.82 -7.00 -3.81
CA VAL A 84 11.74 -7.99 -3.24
C VAL A 84 11.00 -9.10 -2.49
N ILE A 85 9.99 -8.77 -1.67
CA ILE A 85 9.15 -9.77 -0.99
C ILE A 85 8.43 -10.66 -2.01
N LEU A 86 7.79 -10.06 -3.01
CA LEU A 86 7.07 -10.81 -4.06
C LEU A 86 8.02 -11.67 -4.90
N PHE A 87 9.24 -11.19 -5.15
CA PHE A 87 10.29 -11.99 -5.79
C PHE A 87 10.63 -13.23 -4.98
N ARG A 88 10.82 -13.10 -3.65
CA ARG A 88 11.05 -14.24 -2.76
C ARG A 88 9.89 -15.25 -2.82
N VAL A 89 8.65 -14.76 -2.79
CA VAL A 89 7.45 -15.62 -2.90
C VAL A 89 7.36 -16.31 -4.27
N PHE A 90 7.74 -15.63 -5.35
CA PHE A 90 7.83 -16.19 -6.69
C PHE A 90 8.87 -17.33 -6.76
N GLN A 91 10.06 -17.11 -6.21
CA GLN A 91 11.13 -18.12 -6.19
C GLN A 91 10.73 -19.40 -5.44
N GLU A 92 10.05 -19.27 -4.30
CA GLU A 92 9.67 -20.41 -3.46
C GLU A 92 8.44 -21.16 -3.98
N ARG A 93 7.36 -20.44 -4.34
CA ARG A 93 6.09 -21.08 -4.68
C ARG A 93 6.01 -21.56 -6.12
N ARG A 94 6.77 -20.95 -7.05
CA ARG A 94 6.80 -21.23 -8.50
C ARG A 94 5.43 -21.45 -9.19
N GLY A 95 4.35 -20.95 -8.59
CA GLY A 95 3.00 -21.06 -9.14
C GLY A 95 2.67 -19.93 -10.13
N VAL A 96 1.73 -20.18 -11.04
CA VAL A 96 1.30 -19.23 -12.08
C VAL A 96 0.85 -17.90 -11.46
N LEU A 97 0.00 -17.94 -10.42
CA LEU A 97 -0.46 -16.73 -9.73
C LEU A 97 0.70 -15.91 -9.15
N SER A 98 1.68 -16.58 -8.52
CA SER A 98 2.86 -15.91 -7.95
C SER A 98 3.71 -15.24 -9.03
N SER A 99 3.86 -15.91 -10.18
CA SER A 99 4.57 -15.38 -11.35
C SER A 99 3.88 -14.16 -11.95
N VAL A 100 2.58 -14.25 -12.22
CA VAL A 100 1.79 -13.16 -12.80
C VAL A 100 1.80 -11.94 -11.89
N VAL A 101 1.58 -12.14 -10.58
CA VAL A 101 1.62 -11.05 -9.61
C VAL A 101 3.01 -10.43 -9.57
N PHE A 102 4.08 -11.22 -9.44
CA PHE A 102 5.43 -10.68 -9.40
C PHE A 102 5.78 -9.90 -10.67
N MET A 103 5.55 -10.48 -11.86
CA MET A 103 5.80 -9.82 -13.15
C MET A 103 5.00 -8.52 -13.29
N SER A 104 3.71 -8.51 -12.95
CA SER A 104 2.88 -7.30 -13.02
C SER A 104 3.40 -6.19 -12.10
N THR A 105 3.79 -6.52 -10.86
CA THR A 105 4.36 -5.53 -9.94
C THR A 105 5.73 -5.03 -10.35
N LEU A 106 6.58 -5.90 -10.91
CA LEU A 106 7.90 -5.52 -11.42
C LEU A 106 7.77 -4.57 -12.62
N LEU A 107 6.92 -4.89 -13.59
CA LEU A 107 6.67 -4.04 -14.75
C LEU A 107 6.08 -2.70 -14.35
N ALA A 108 5.10 -2.69 -13.42
CA ALA A 108 4.54 -1.45 -12.89
C ALA A 108 5.62 -0.61 -12.19
N PHE A 109 6.48 -1.22 -11.37
CA PHE A 109 7.56 -0.52 -10.67
C PHE A 109 8.56 0.13 -11.65
N ILE A 110 9.01 -0.63 -12.66
CA ILE A 110 9.90 -0.12 -13.72
C ILE A 110 9.21 1.01 -14.49
N GLY A 111 7.95 0.83 -14.88
CA GLY A 111 7.16 1.87 -15.55
C GLY A 111 7.05 3.14 -14.71
N GLY A 112 6.91 3.00 -13.39
CA GLY A 112 6.90 4.13 -12.46
C GLY A 112 8.24 4.88 -12.40
N ILE A 113 9.38 4.18 -12.42
CA ILE A 113 10.70 4.81 -12.48
C ILE A 113 10.86 5.58 -13.79
N ILE A 114 10.55 4.92 -14.92
CA ILE A 114 10.64 5.51 -16.25
C ILE A 114 9.77 6.77 -16.34
N SER A 115 8.57 6.74 -15.74
CA SER A 115 7.65 7.86 -15.76
C SER A 115 8.23 9.16 -15.18
N ILE A 116 9.17 9.10 -14.23
CA ILE A 116 9.82 10.29 -13.65
C ILE A 116 10.54 11.11 -14.72
N ALA A 117 11.11 10.46 -15.74
CA ALA A 117 11.84 11.12 -16.83
C ALA A 117 10.92 11.88 -17.80
N PHE A 118 9.62 11.60 -17.81
CA PHE A 118 8.64 12.19 -18.74
C PHE A 118 7.83 13.33 -18.11
N ARG A 119 8.34 13.96 -17.03
CA ARG A 119 7.70 15.16 -16.46
C ARG A 119 7.99 16.41 -17.32
N PRO A 120 7.02 17.34 -17.43
CA PRO A 120 5.69 17.33 -16.83
C PRO A 120 4.73 16.38 -17.55
N PHE A 121 3.80 15.78 -16.81
CA PHE A 121 2.84 14.85 -17.39
C PHE A 121 1.83 15.60 -18.27
N PRO A 122 1.52 15.11 -19.48
CA PRO A 122 0.39 15.61 -20.26
C PRO A 122 -0.92 15.34 -19.51
N ASP A 123 -1.97 16.10 -19.80
CA ASP A 123 -3.23 16.01 -19.05
C ASP A 123 -3.89 14.63 -19.16
N ILE A 124 -3.69 13.91 -20.26
CA ILE A 124 -4.16 12.53 -20.40
C ILE A 124 -3.47 11.56 -19.43
N ALA A 125 -2.19 11.80 -19.11
CA ALA A 125 -1.45 11.00 -18.14
C ALA A 125 -1.85 11.34 -16.69
N LYS A 126 -2.21 12.61 -16.42
CA LYS A 126 -2.82 13.00 -15.14
C LYS A 126 -4.18 12.33 -14.96
N LEU A 127 -5.04 12.36 -15.99
CA LEU A 127 -6.34 11.67 -15.97
C LEU A 127 -6.17 10.16 -15.74
N ALA A 128 -5.21 9.53 -16.41
CA ALA A 128 -4.89 8.11 -16.21
C ALA A 128 -4.45 7.82 -14.77
N THR A 129 -3.72 8.75 -14.15
CA THR A 129 -3.29 8.65 -12.74
C THR A 129 -4.47 8.77 -11.78
N ASP A 130 -5.39 9.68 -12.04
CA ASP A 130 -6.62 9.82 -11.25
C ASP A 130 -7.50 8.57 -11.37
N ALA A 131 -7.64 8.03 -12.57
CA ALA A 131 -8.36 6.78 -12.81
C ALA A 131 -7.70 5.60 -12.08
N LEU A 132 -6.36 5.50 -12.11
CA LEU A 132 -5.61 4.49 -11.36
C LEU A 132 -5.89 4.59 -9.85
N MET A 133 -5.90 5.80 -9.29
CA MET A 133 -6.23 6.03 -7.88
C MET A 133 -7.63 5.52 -7.53
N LEU A 134 -8.62 5.77 -8.39
CA LEU A 134 -10.00 5.29 -8.20
C LEU A 134 -10.12 3.77 -8.30
N ILE A 135 -9.51 3.16 -9.33
CA ILE A 135 -9.51 1.70 -9.51
C ILE A 135 -8.91 1.02 -8.28
N VAL A 136 -7.75 1.51 -7.83
CA VAL A 136 -7.07 0.97 -6.65
C VAL A 136 -7.88 1.21 -5.38
N THR A 137 -8.62 2.31 -5.28
CA THR A 137 -9.55 2.55 -4.17
C THR A 137 -10.63 1.47 -4.12
N VAL A 138 -11.26 1.17 -5.26
CA VAL A 138 -12.29 0.11 -5.35
C VAL A 138 -11.71 -1.24 -4.94
N VAL A 139 -10.53 -1.60 -5.46
CA VAL A 139 -9.85 -2.86 -5.09
C VAL A 139 -9.55 -2.93 -3.60
N LEU A 140 -9.08 -1.84 -2.99
CA LEU A 140 -8.78 -1.78 -1.56
C LEU A 140 -10.05 -1.95 -0.72
N VAL A 141 -11.11 -1.23 -1.06
CA VAL A 141 -12.40 -1.30 -0.36
C VAL A 141 -12.99 -2.71 -0.49
N GLN A 142 -13.01 -3.26 -1.71
CA GLN A 142 -13.48 -4.63 -1.96
C GLN A 142 -12.70 -5.66 -1.13
N GLY A 143 -11.36 -5.57 -1.11
CA GLY A 143 -10.52 -6.48 -0.33
C GLY A 143 -10.78 -6.38 1.17
N THR A 144 -10.99 -5.16 1.68
CA THR A 144 -11.25 -4.92 3.11
C THR A 144 -12.65 -5.38 3.52
N LEU A 145 -13.67 -5.15 2.68
CA LEU A 145 -15.03 -5.65 2.90
C LEU A 145 -15.08 -7.18 2.89
N HIS A 146 -14.33 -7.82 2.00
CA HIS A 146 -14.21 -9.27 1.99
C HIS A 146 -13.60 -9.81 3.30
N GLN A 147 -12.54 -9.17 3.81
CA GLN A 147 -11.94 -9.50 5.11
C GLN A 147 -12.92 -9.29 6.27
N TYR A 148 -13.69 -8.20 6.24
CA TYR A 148 -14.73 -7.93 7.23
C TYR A 148 -15.79 -9.03 7.24
N TRP A 149 -16.26 -9.44 6.07
CA TRP A 149 -17.26 -10.50 5.95
C TRP A 149 -16.74 -11.86 6.44
N LEU A 150 -15.50 -12.21 6.09
CA LEU A 150 -14.86 -13.42 6.61
C LEU A 150 -14.76 -13.39 8.13
N LEU A 151 -14.35 -12.27 8.72
CA LEU A 151 -14.27 -12.07 10.17
C LEU A 151 -15.63 -12.20 10.85
N HIS A 152 -16.68 -11.67 10.21
CA HIS A 152 -18.06 -11.80 10.71
C HIS A 152 -18.52 -13.26 10.74
N LYS A 153 -18.20 -14.04 9.70
CA LYS A 153 -18.59 -15.45 9.61
C LYS A 153 -17.75 -16.36 10.50
N SER A 154 -16.43 -16.17 10.55
CA SER A 154 -15.53 -17.06 11.28
C SER A 154 -15.53 -16.80 12.79
N LYS A 155 -15.92 -15.59 13.24
CA LYS A 155 -15.72 -15.07 14.60
C LYS A 155 -14.28 -15.21 15.12
N SER A 156 -13.32 -15.42 14.22
CA SER A 156 -11.92 -15.61 14.53
C SER A 156 -11.11 -14.62 13.72
N ILE A 157 -10.23 -13.91 14.42
CA ILE A 157 -9.32 -12.91 13.85
C ILE A 157 -8.37 -13.56 12.81
N GLY A 158 -8.15 -14.87 12.89
CA GLY A 158 -7.37 -15.64 11.91
C GLY A 158 -5.98 -15.05 11.69
N ASN A 159 -5.55 -14.96 10.42
CA ASN A 159 -4.25 -14.40 10.02
C ASN A 159 -4.23 -12.86 9.88
N LEU A 160 -5.30 -12.14 10.31
CA LEU A 160 -5.32 -10.68 10.23
C LEU A 160 -4.43 -10.07 11.32
N SER A 161 -3.37 -9.38 10.90
CA SER A 161 -2.49 -8.68 11.84
C SER A 161 -3.09 -7.34 12.26
N PHE A 162 -3.46 -7.24 13.53
CA PHE A 162 -3.95 -6.01 14.16
C PHE A 162 -2.96 -4.86 13.99
N THR A 163 -1.69 -5.13 14.28
CA THR A 163 -0.59 -4.17 14.14
C THR A 163 -0.44 -3.65 12.71
N LEU A 164 -0.60 -4.52 11.71
CA LEU A 164 -0.50 -4.11 10.31
C LEU A 164 -1.66 -3.19 9.89
N ILE A 165 -2.89 -3.53 10.26
CA ILE A 165 -4.05 -2.68 9.95
C ILE A 165 -3.93 -1.32 10.66
N GLN A 166 -3.50 -1.31 11.92
CA GLN A 166 -3.28 -0.08 12.68
C GLN A 166 -2.18 0.79 12.07
N SER A 167 -1.03 0.22 11.69
CA SER A 167 0.05 0.96 11.04
C SER A 167 -0.39 1.57 9.70
N ILE A 168 -1.18 0.82 8.91
CA ILE A 168 -1.71 1.34 7.64
C ILE A 168 -2.70 2.48 7.89
N LEU A 169 -3.56 2.39 8.91
CA LEU A 169 -4.46 3.47 9.29
C LEU A 169 -3.73 4.73 9.72
N ILE A 170 -2.69 4.61 10.56
CA ILE A 170 -1.87 5.76 10.98
C ILE A 170 -1.25 6.44 9.75
N LYS A 171 -0.75 5.66 8.79
CA LYS A 171 -0.19 6.14 7.53
C LYS A 171 -1.24 6.78 6.61
N ASP A 172 -2.44 6.21 6.52
CA ASP A 172 -3.51 6.75 5.68
C ASP A 172 -4.07 8.05 6.27
N ILE A 173 -4.26 8.13 7.59
CA ILE A 173 -4.67 9.35 8.28
C ILE A 173 -3.64 10.46 8.07
N SER A 174 -2.34 10.17 8.23
CA SER A 174 -1.31 11.19 8.03
C SER A 174 -1.22 11.65 6.58
N THR A 175 -1.40 10.74 5.61
CA THR A 175 -1.46 11.09 4.19
C THR A 175 -2.71 11.93 3.88
N LEU A 176 -3.84 11.66 4.53
CA LEU A 176 -5.08 12.43 4.38
C LEU A 176 -4.90 13.85 4.95
N MET A 177 -4.33 13.98 6.14
CA MET A 177 -3.98 15.29 6.71
C MET A 177 -3.05 16.07 5.79
N PHE A 178 -2.06 15.42 5.20
CA PHE A 178 -1.19 16.05 4.21
C PHE A 178 -1.94 16.46 2.93
N ALA A 179 -2.82 15.59 2.41
CA ALA A 179 -3.63 15.88 1.23
C ALA A 179 -4.54 17.11 1.43
N LEU A 180 -5.06 17.33 2.64
CA LEU A 180 -5.85 18.52 2.98
C LEU A 180 -5.06 19.84 2.92
N THR A 181 -3.72 19.77 2.90
CA THR A 181 -2.87 20.97 2.70
C THR A 181 -2.68 21.35 1.23
N MET A 182 -3.14 20.51 0.30
CA MET A 182 -3.07 20.74 -1.14
C MET A 182 -4.41 21.27 -1.68
N PRO A 183 -4.40 22.02 -2.81
CA PRO A 183 -5.64 22.43 -3.47
C PRO A 183 -6.53 21.23 -3.81
N PHE A 184 -7.83 21.32 -3.49
CA PHE A 184 -8.78 20.22 -3.68
C PHE A 184 -8.84 19.71 -5.13
N ALA A 185 -8.76 20.61 -6.10
CA ALA A 185 -8.74 20.28 -7.53
C ALA A 185 -7.64 19.29 -7.93
N ILE A 186 -6.54 19.25 -7.15
CA ILE A 186 -5.41 18.36 -7.35
C ILE A 186 -5.52 17.16 -6.39
N ALA A 187 -5.88 17.41 -5.13
CA ALA A 187 -5.78 16.43 -4.05
C ALA A 187 -6.94 15.43 -3.97
N TRP A 188 -8.06 15.67 -4.65
CA TRP A 188 -9.27 14.85 -4.52
C TRP A 188 -9.06 13.33 -4.73
N PRO A 189 -8.23 12.83 -5.68
CA PRO A 189 -8.04 11.38 -5.84
C PRO A 189 -7.30 10.79 -4.63
N LEU A 190 -6.34 11.53 -4.09
CA LEU A 190 -5.58 11.17 -2.89
C LEU A 190 -6.48 11.14 -1.64
N LEU A 191 -7.38 12.12 -1.52
CA LEU A 191 -8.38 12.18 -0.46
C LEU A 191 -9.34 10.99 -0.54
N VAL A 192 -9.83 10.65 -1.75
CA VAL A 192 -10.73 9.52 -1.96
C VAL A 192 -10.06 8.20 -1.59
N LEU A 193 -8.83 7.96 -2.06
CA LEU A 193 -8.12 6.70 -1.79
C LEU A 193 -7.83 6.52 -0.29
N ASN A 194 -7.18 7.52 0.34
CA ASN A 194 -6.79 7.41 1.74
C ASN A 194 -8.02 7.53 2.67
N GLY A 195 -8.99 8.36 2.34
CA GLY A 195 -10.25 8.47 3.09
C GLY A 195 -11.06 7.19 3.08
N SER A 196 -11.23 6.57 1.91
CA SER A 196 -11.92 5.28 1.78
C SER A 196 -11.17 4.18 2.55
N SER A 197 -9.83 4.19 2.51
CA SER A 197 -9.01 3.26 3.27
C SER A 197 -9.18 3.45 4.78
N VAL A 198 -9.21 4.69 5.29
CA VAL A 198 -9.45 4.99 6.71
C VAL A 198 -10.80 4.46 7.17
N ILE A 199 -11.86 4.68 6.39
CA ILE A 199 -13.21 4.20 6.73
C ILE A 199 -13.26 2.67 6.69
N ALA A 200 -12.82 2.06 5.58
CA ALA A 200 -12.90 0.61 5.39
C ALA A 200 -12.03 -0.16 6.40
N ARG A 201 -10.78 0.24 6.59
CA ARG A 201 -9.87 -0.42 7.54
C ARG A 201 -10.18 -0.07 8.98
N GLY A 202 -10.70 1.13 9.25
CA GLY A 202 -11.14 1.55 10.58
C GLY A 202 -12.31 0.71 11.08
N THR A 203 -13.32 0.50 10.23
CA THR A 203 -14.45 -0.39 10.54
C THR A 203 -14.01 -1.84 10.75
N LEU A 204 -13.07 -2.35 9.95
CA LEU A 204 -12.45 -3.66 10.16
C LEU A 204 -11.73 -3.74 11.51
N LEU A 205 -10.92 -2.74 11.86
CA LEU A 205 -10.18 -2.69 13.12
C LEU A 205 -11.12 -2.68 14.34
N LEU A 206 -12.20 -1.90 14.29
CA LEU A 206 -13.21 -1.87 15.34
C LEU A 206 -13.85 -3.24 15.52
N LYS A 207 -14.19 -3.93 14.42
CA LYS A 207 -14.75 -5.27 14.47
C LYS A 207 -13.79 -6.28 15.09
N MET A 208 -12.49 -6.19 14.76
CA MET A 208 -11.45 -7.04 15.38
C MET A 208 -11.36 -6.81 16.89
N ARG A 209 -11.39 -5.55 17.35
CA ARG A 209 -11.39 -5.25 18.80
C ARG A 209 -12.61 -5.81 19.53
N LEU A 210 -13.79 -5.72 18.92
CA LEU A 210 -15.02 -6.24 19.52
C LEU A 210 -14.96 -7.77 19.70
N ILE A 211 -14.34 -8.49 18.78
CA ILE A 211 -14.18 -9.96 18.89
C ILE A 211 -13.11 -10.32 19.92
N GLN A 212 -12.04 -9.52 20.05
CA GLN A 212 -10.98 -9.78 21.03
C GLN A 212 -11.44 -9.58 22.48
N ASN A 213 -12.38 -8.67 22.70
CA ASN A 213 -12.90 -8.34 24.03
C ASN A 213 -14.16 -9.17 24.41
N ALA A 214 -14.63 -10.05 23.54
CA ALA A 214 -15.79 -10.92 23.75
C ALA A 214 -15.33 -12.34 24.14
#